data_AF-A0A314XY45-F1
#
_entry.id   AF-A0A314XY45-F1
#
_cell.length_a   1.000
_cell.length_b   1.000
_cell.length_c   1.000
_cell.angle_alpha   90.00
_cell.angle_beta   90.00
_cell.angle_gamma   90.00
#
_symmetry.space_group_name_H-M   'P 1'
#
loop_
_entity.id
_entity.type
_entity.pdbx_description
1 polymer ?
#
loop_
_entity_poly.entity_id
_entity_poly.type
_entity_poly.pdbx_seq_one_letter_code
_entity_poly.pdbx_strand_id
1 'polypeptide(L)'
;MGVTLSLFSLLSTMVLLLALFVSAENEKLVNSTFVGTEELQSSKNSSMADWSDEALNEHAVDNPDEIASMVEMSIRNSTERRNLGFFSCSTGNPVDDCWRCDPHWQLHRKRLANCGIGFGRNAVGGRDGKYYVVNNPRDDDPINPRPGTLRHAVIQDQPLWIVFKRDMVITLKQELIMNSFKTIDGRGVNVHIAYGACITVQFITNVIIHGLHIHDCKPTGNAMVRSSPSHYGWRTIADGDGISIFGSSHIWIDHNSLSNCADGLIDAIMGSTAITISNNYFTHHNEVMLLGHSDSYTRDKLMQVTIAYNHFGEGLIQRMPRCRHGYFHVVNNDYTHWEMYAIGGSAEPTINSQGNRYLLPTMPLPRR
;
A
#
# COMPACT_ATOMS: atom_id res chain seq x y z
N MET A 1 -61.09 -44.52 -14.48
CA MET A 1 -60.74 -45.14 -15.79
C MET A 1 -60.32 -44.04 -16.76
N GLY A 2 -59.12 -44.12 -17.35
CA GLY A 2 -58.63 -43.44 -18.59
C GLY A 2 -58.65 -41.89 -18.63
N VAL A 3 -57.55 -41.12 -18.71
CA VAL A 3 -56.54 -40.96 -19.81
C VAL A 3 -57.23 -40.36 -21.06
N THR A 4 -56.90 -39.20 -21.68
CA THR A 4 -55.62 -38.67 -22.21
C THR A 4 -55.76 -37.25 -22.85
N LEU A 5 -54.69 -36.45 -22.78
CA LEU A 5 -54.04 -35.54 -23.76
C LEU A 5 -54.74 -34.38 -24.54
N SER A 6 -54.08 -33.21 -24.41
CA SER A 6 -53.59 -32.27 -25.46
C SER A 6 -54.18 -30.84 -25.49
N LEU A 7 -53.36 -29.86 -25.11
CA LEU A 7 -53.52 -28.44 -25.44
C LEU A 7 -52.16 -27.71 -25.42
N PHE A 8 -51.19 -28.24 -26.16
CA PHE A 8 -50.00 -27.50 -26.61
C PHE A 8 -50.29 -26.94 -28.00
N SER A 9 -50.90 -25.75 -28.11
CA SER A 9 -51.13 -25.10 -29.42
C SER A 9 -51.45 -23.59 -29.37
N LEU A 10 -51.36 -22.88 -28.23
CA LEU A 10 -51.88 -21.50 -28.16
C LEU A 10 -50.88 -20.41 -27.70
N LEU A 11 -49.59 -20.73 -27.53
CA LEU A 11 -48.60 -19.73 -27.11
C LEU A 11 -47.62 -19.26 -28.21
N SER A 12 -47.69 -19.80 -29.43
CA SER A 12 -46.69 -19.51 -30.48
C SER A 12 -47.13 -18.50 -31.55
N THR A 13 -48.34 -17.95 -31.48
CA THR A 13 -48.89 -17.06 -32.54
C THR A 13 -49.09 -15.60 -32.13
N MET A 14 -48.82 -15.23 -30.87
CA MET A 14 -48.89 -13.84 -30.37
C MET A 14 -47.54 -13.12 -30.25
N VAL A 15 -46.43 -13.73 -30.71
CA VAL A 15 -45.09 -13.11 -30.63
C VAL A 15 -44.58 -12.63 -32.00
N LEU A 16 -45.23 -12.99 -33.11
CA LEU A 16 -44.75 -12.63 -34.46
C LEU A 16 -45.38 -11.36 -35.08
N LEU A 17 -46.36 -10.73 -34.43
CA LEU A 17 -47.10 -9.58 -34.98
C LEU A 17 -46.74 -8.21 -34.38
N LEU A 18 -45.91 -8.17 -33.33
CA LEU A 18 -45.41 -6.92 -32.73
C LEU A 18 -43.99 -6.53 -33.22
N ALA A 19 -43.32 -7.42 -33.97
CA ALA A 19 -41.95 -7.21 -34.46
C ALA A 19 -41.86 -6.52 -35.84
N LEU A 20 -42.98 -6.09 -36.44
CA LEU A 20 -43.00 -5.53 -37.81
C LEU A 20 -43.45 -4.05 -37.88
N PHE A 21 -43.59 -3.33 -36.77
CA PHE A 21 -44.08 -1.94 -36.77
C PHE A 21 -43.13 -0.87 -36.19
N VAL A 22 -41.85 -1.18 -35.92
CA VAL A 22 -40.89 -0.20 -35.36
C VAL A 22 -39.65 0.01 -36.26
N SER A 23 -39.70 -0.42 -37.52
CA SER A 23 -38.61 -0.20 -38.47
C SER A 23 -39.10 0.42 -39.78
N ALA A 24 -39.47 1.70 -39.72
CA ALA A 24 -39.40 2.64 -40.84
C ALA A 24 -39.72 4.05 -40.32
N GLU A 25 -39.07 5.07 -40.89
CA GLU A 25 -39.26 6.52 -40.64
C GLU A 25 -38.44 7.13 -39.49
N ASN A 26 -37.17 7.46 -39.75
CA ASN A 26 -36.82 8.83 -40.18
C ASN A 26 -35.29 9.01 -40.28
N GLU A 27 -34.78 8.90 -41.50
CA GLU A 27 -33.56 9.59 -41.92
C GLU A 27 -33.93 10.93 -42.57
N LYS A 28 -33.13 11.96 -42.24
CA LYS A 28 -32.98 13.26 -42.93
C LYS A 28 -34.07 14.33 -42.75
N LEU A 29 -33.76 15.31 -41.89
CA LEU A 29 -33.76 16.72 -42.31
C LEU A 29 -32.73 17.54 -41.50
N VAL A 30 -31.71 18.02 -42.19
CA VAL A 30 -30.67 18.93 -41.71
C VAL A 30 -30.90 20.29 -42.39
N ASN A 31 -31.00 21.37 -41.59
CA ASN A 31 -30.61 22.77 -41.82
C ASN A 31 -31.65 23.81 -41.35
N SER A 32 -31.36 24.53 -40.26
CA SER A 32 -31.24 26.00 -40.28
C SER A 32 -30.70 26.54 -38.95
N THR A 33 -29.91 27.59 -39.07
CA THR A 33 -28.94 28.18 -38.14
C THR A 33 -29.54 29.26 -37.19
N PHE A 34 -28.80 29.53 -36.12
CA PHE A 34 -28.53 30.86 -35.47
C PHE A 34 -29.20 31.25 -34.12
N VAL A 35 -28.36 31.10 -33.06
CA VAL A 35 -27.97 32.05 -31.96
C VAL A 35 -28.95 32.47 -30.86
N GLY A 36 -28.50 32.21 -29.62
CA GLY A 36 -28.91 32.86 -28.37
C GLY A 36 -28.32 32.16 -27.13
N THR A 37 -27.10 32.55 -26.75
CA THR A 37 -26.27 32.04 -25.63
C THR A 37 -26.80 32.43 -24.24
N GLU A 38 -26.92 31.46 -23.32
CA GLU A 38 -26.59 31.63 -21.89
C GLU A 38 -26.02 30.30 -21.35
N GLU A 39 -24.82 30.36 -20.77
CA GLU A 39 -24.01 29.22 -20.32
C GLU A 39 -24.55 28.57 -19.04
N LEU A 40 -24.73 27.25 -19.05
CA LEU A 40 -24.79 26.44 -17.85
C LEU A 40 -23.63 25.42 -17.90
N GLN A 41 -22.58 25.69 -17.11
CA GLN A 41 -21.42 24.80 -17.00
C GLN A 41 -21.81 23.49 -16.31
N SER A 42 -21.96 22.42 -17.10
CA SER A 42 -22.06 21.05 -16.61
C SER A 42 -20.66 20.51 -16.30
N SER A 43 -20.35 20.39 -15.01
CA SER A 43 -19.18 19.68 -14.49
C SER A 43 -19.15 18.23 -14.99
N LYS A 44 -18.07 17.83 -15.67
CA LYS A 44 -17.83 16.44 -16.06
C LYS A 44 -17.65 15.57 -14.81
N ASN A 45 -18.62 14.72 -14.52
CA ASN A 45 -18.45 13.56 -13.66
C ASN A 45 -17.50 12.58 -14.37
N SER A 46 -16.33 12.34 -13.78
CA SER A 46 -15.41 11.30 -14.24
C SER A 46 -16.00 9.93 -13.89
N SER A 47 -16.52 9.23 -14.89
CA SER A 47 -16.80 7.80 -14.80
C SER A 47 -15.48 7.01 -14.91
N MET A 48 -15.33 6.00 -14.04
CA MET A 48 -14.27 5.01 -14.09
C MET A 48 -14.41 4.15 -15.36
N ALA A 49 -13.85 4.59 -16.49
CA ALA A 49 -13.49 3.75 -17.64
C ALA A 49 -12.96 4.63 -18.77
N ASP A 50 -11.70 5.07 -18.66
CA ASP A 50 -10.76 5.19 -19.80
C ASP A 50 -9.43 5.73 -19.26
N TRP A 51 -8.54 4.86 -18.81
CA TRP A 51 -7.13 5.22 -18.64
C TRP A 51 -6.37 4.27 -19.55
N SER A 52 -5.91 4.80 -20.68
CA SER A 52 -5.17 4.06 -21.70
C SER A 52 -3.96 3.31 -21.10
N ASP A 53 -3.69 2.12 -21.67
CA ASP A 53 -2.65 1.17 -21.26
C ASP A 53 -1.19 1.67 -21.39
N GLU A 54 -0.98 2.94 -21.78
CA GLU A 54 0.34 3.55 -22.00
C GLU A 54 0.61 4.78 -21.09
N ALA A 55 -0.13 4.92 -19.98
CA ALA A 55 0.22 5.94 -19.00
C ALA A 55 1.48 5.51 -18.24
N LEU A 56 2.64 6.05 -18.65
CA LEU A 56 3.83 6.18 -17.80
C LEU A 56 3.34 6.60 -16.40
N ASN A 57 3.61 5.77 -15.40
CA ASN A 57 3.40 6.20 -14.03
C ASN A 57 4.49 7.24 -13.77
N GLU A 58 4.11 8.52 -13.73
CA GLU A 58 5.03 9.66 -13.59
C GLU A 58 5.95 9.58 -12.36
N HIS A 59 5.69 8.65 -11.44
CA HIS A 59 6.48 8.43 -10.25
C HIS A 59 7.50 7.28 -10.38
N ALA A 60 7.37 6.41 -11.38
CA ALA A 60 8.38 5.42 -11.68
C ALA A 60 9.58 6.10 -12.36
N VAL A 61 10.78 5.75 -11.93
CA VAL A 61 11.99 6.28 -12.57
C VAL A 61 12.30 5.52 -13.85
N ASP A 62 12.90 6.19 -14.83
CA ASP A 62 13.23 5.57 -16.12
C ASP A 62 14.34 4.51 -15.99
N ASN A 63 15.31 4.75 -15.10
CA ASN A 63 16.44 3.85 -14.87
C ASN A 63 16.49 3.35 -13.41
N PRO A 64 15.89 2.18 -13.13
CA PRO A 64 15.91 1.58 -11.80
C PRO A 64 17.31 1.26 -11.26
N ASP A 65 18.27 0.92 -12.14
CA ASP A 65 19.64 0.55 -11.74
C ASP A 65 20.43 1.75 -11.20
N GLU A 66 20.08 2.97 -11.62
CA GLU A 66 20.64 4.19 -11.04
C GLU A 66 20.23 4.34 -9.57
N ILE A 67 18.98 4.00 -9.24
CA ILE A 67 18.49 4.03 -7.86
C ILE A 67 19.17 2.97 -7.01
N ALA A 68 19.30 1.75 -7.54
CA ALA A 68 20.02 0.68 -6.87
C ALA A 68 21.49 1.07 -6.60
N SER A 69 22.15 1.70 -7.59
CA SER A 69 23.52 2.21 -7.47
C SER A 69 23.66 3.33 -6.43
N MET A 70 22.68 4.25 -6.35
CA MET A 70 22.64 5.27 -5.29
C MET A 70 22.49 4.66 -3.91
N VAL A 71 21.66 3.62 -3.77
CA VAL A 71 21.52 2.87 -2.50
C VAL A 71 22.85 2.24 -2.14
N GLU A 72 23.50 1.51 -3.04
CA GLU A 72 24.81 0.91 -2.81
C GLU A 72 25.87 1.94 -2.38
N MET A 73 25.90 3.09 -3.05
CA MET A 73 26.81 4.19 -2.70
C MET A 73 26.55 4.71 -1.28
N SER A 74 25.28 4.86 -0.88
CA SER A 74 24.89 5.28 0.46
C SER A 74 25.34 4.27 1.53
N ILE A 75 25.15 2.98 1.27
CA ILE A 75 25.58 1.87 2.13
C ILE A 75 27.09 1.87 2.30
N ARG A 76 27.83 1.98 1.19
CA ARG A 76 29.31 2.03 1.21
C ARG A 76 29.81 3.22 2.02
N ASN A 77 29.24 4.41 1.79
CA ASN A 77 29.62 5.62 2.52
C ASN A 77 29.37 5.50 4.03
N SER A 78 28.23 4.92 4.44
CA SER A 78 27.91 4.68 5.86
C SER A 78 28.88 3.64 6.47
N THR A 79 29.18 2.57 5.74
CA THR A 79 30.11 1.52 6.19
C THR A 79 31.55 2.03 6.34
N GLU A 80 32.05 2.79 5.38
CA GLU A 80 33.39 3.40 5.46
C GLU A 80 33.50 4.37 6.63
N ARG A 81 32.47 5.21 6.85
CA ARG A 81 32.42 6.11 8.01
C ARG A 81 32.47 5.37 9.34
N ARG A 82 31.76 4.24 9.45
CA ARG A 82 31.82 3.36 10.63
C ARG A 82 33.23 2.81 10.83
N ASN A 83 33.90 2.35 9.77
CA ASN A 83 35.25 1.78 9.85
C ASN A 83 36.31 2.80 10.31
N LEU A 84 36.10 4.10 10.01
CA LEU A 84 37.00 5.18 10.41
C LEU A 84 36.85 5.62 11.89
N GLY A 85 35.75 5.24 12.57
CA GLY A 85 35.42 5.77 13.90
C GLY A 85 35.12 4.69 14.94
N PHE A 86 36.10 4.39 15.80
CA PHE A 86 35.97 3.45 16.93
C PHE A 86 34.90 3.89 17.98
N PHE A 87 34.41 5.14 17.92
CA PHE A 87 33.36 5.70 18.77
C PHE A 87 32.23 6.40 17.99
N SER A 88 32.08 6.13 16.69
CA SER A 88 30.99 6.75 15.91
C SER A 88 29.65 6.07 16.21
N CYS A 89 28.56 6.85 16.27
CA CYS A 89 27.19 6.33 16.37
C CYS A 89 26.78 5.51 15.13
N SER A 90 27.53 5.63 14.03
CA SER A 90 27.26 4.98 12.75
C SER A 90 27.27 3.45 12.87
N THR A 91 26.20 2.84 12.38
CA THR A 91 25.94 1.40 12.39
C THR A 91 26.31 0.73 11.06
N GLY A 92 26.47 1.51 9.97
CA GLY A 92 26.58 0.98 8.61
C GLY A 92 25.22 0.91 7.89
N ASN A 93 24.14 1.29 8.58
CA ASN A 93 22.82 1.46 8.00
C ASN A 93 22.58 2.96 7.75
N PRO A 94 22.58 3.43 6.49
CA PRO A 94 22.49 4.85 6.17
C PRO A 94 21.17 5.50 6.60
N VAL A 95 20.08 4.73 6.70
CA VAL A 95 18.79 5.23 7.17
C VAL A 95 18.87 5.59 8.64
N ASP A 96 19.30 4.63 9.47
CA ASP A 96 19.41 4.82 10.92
C ASP A 96 20.48 5.85 11.26
N ASP A 97 21.64 5.79 10.61
CA ASP A 97 22.75 6.72 10.83
C ASP A 97 22.36 8.17 10.54
N CYS A 98 21.41 8.40 9.64
CA CYS A 98 20.95 9.74 9.26
C CYS A 98 20.16 10.45 10.37
N TRP A 99 19.36 9.72 11.18
CA TRP A 99 18.49 10.31 12.20
C TRP A 99 18.76 9.84 13.63
N ARG A 100 19.13 8.57 13.85
CA ARG A 100 19.38 8.03 15.21
C ARG A 100 20.62 8.62 15.85
N CYS A 101 21.57 9.06 15.03
CA CYS A 101 22.77 9.73 15.51
C CYS A 101 22.57 11.20 15.90
N ASP A 102 21.35 11.73 15.76
CA ASP A 102 20.97 12.97 16.40
C ASP A 102 20.55 12.71 17.85
N PRO A 103 21.32 13.13 18.88
CA PRO A 103 20.93 12.94 20.28
C PRO A 103 19.68 13.73 20.66
N HIS A 104 19.24 14.66 19.80
CA HIS A 104 18.03 15.46 19.95
C HIS A 104 16.97 15.10 18.90
N TRP A 105 16.97 13.87 18.36
CA TRP A 105 15.98 13.42 17.37
C TRP A 105 14.53 13.70 17.80
N GLN A 106 14.24 13.67 19.10
CA GLN A 106 12.92 13.97 19.67
C GLN A 106 12.48 15.42 19.44
N LEU A 107 13.42 16.36 19.36
CA LEU A 107 13.20 17.77 18.99
C LEU A 107 13.15 17.94 17.47
N HIS A 108 13.81 17.05 16.73
CA HIS A 108 13.91 17.08 15.27
C HIS A 108 13.17 15.91 14.59
N ARG A 109 12.03 15.46 15.13
CA ARG A 109 11.34 14.23 14.67
C ARG A 109 11.17 14.16 13.15
N LYS A 110 10.79 15.29 12.55
CA LYS A 110 10.54 15.45 11.11
C LYS A 110 11.77 15.26 10.23
N ARG A 111 12.98 15.35 10.78
CA ARG A 111 14.25 15.07 10.07
C ARG A 111 14.27 13.65 9.48
N LEU A 112 13.56 12.71 10.10
CA LEU A 112 13.41 11.35 9.60
C LEU A 112 13.00 11.32 8.12
N ALA A 113 12.09 12.19 7.67
CA ALA A 113 11.61 12.22 6.29
C ALA A 113 12.68 12.56 5.23
N ASN A 114 13.88 12.97 5.65
CA ASN A 114 15.01 13.20 4.75
C ASN A 114 16.00 12.02 4.72
N CYS A 115 15.71 10.94 5.45
CA CYS A 115 16.61 9.80 5.63
C CYS A 115 16.21 8.56 4.80
N GLY A 116 15.12 8.66 4.02
CA GLY A 116 14.69 7.59 3.13
C GLY A 116 15.75 7.27 2.06
N ILE A 117 15.84 6.00 1.69
CA ILE A 117 16.70 5.50 0.60
C ILE A 117 15.86 4.76 -0.44
N GLY A 118 16.46 4.40 -1.58
CA GLY A 118 15.79 3.57 -2.58
C GLY A 118 14.70 4.29 -3.35
N PHE A 119 13.73 3.54 -3.86
CA PHE A 119 12.65 4.09 -4.67
C PHE A 119 11.71 5.00 -3.88
N GLY A 120 11.43 4.69 -2.61
CA GLY A 120 10.62 5.51 -1.71
C GLY A 120 11.34 6.68 -1.04
N ARG A 121 12.60 6.99 -1.39
CA ARG A 121 13.41 8.05 -0.75
C ARG A 121 12.77 9.45 -0.76
N ASN A 122 11.87 9.70 -1.70
CA ASN A 122 11.19 10.98 -1.87
C ASN A 122 9.87 11.08 -1.10
N ALA A 123 9.48 10.04 -0.35
CA ALA A 123 8.30 10.08 0.51
C ALA A 123 8.49 11.13 1.61
N VAL A 124 7.86 12.30 1.46
CA VAL A 124 7.97 13.37 2.47
C VAL A 124 7.02 13.20 3.65
N GLY A 125 6.00 12.34 3.50
CA GLY A 125 4.97 12.14 4.51
C GLY A 125 4.30 13.45 4.92
N GLY A 126 4.14 13.65 6.22
CA GLY A 126 3.61 14.87 6.82
C GLY A 126 4.65 15.90 7.26
N ARG A 127 5.90 15.84 6.75
CA ARG A 127 7.03 16.68 7.19
C ARG A 127 6.67 18.16 7.27
N ASP A 128 6.01 18.67 6.24
CA ASP A 128 5.71 20.09 6.07
C ASP A 128 4.36 20.49 6.73
N GLY A 129 3.73 19.54 7.43
CA GLY A 129 2.46 19.69 8.11
C GLY A 129 2.54 20.10 9.58
N LYS A 130 1.41 20.15 10.27
CA LYS A 130 1.40 20.30 11.74
C LYS A 130 1.55 18.94 12.43
N TYR A 131 1.98 18.96 13.69
CA TYR A 131 1.85 17.77 14.52
C TYR A 131 0.38 17.50 14.84
N TYR A 132 -0.02 16.24 14.80
CA TYR A 132 -1.29 15.76 15.34
C TYR A 132 -1.00 14.74 16.44
N VAL A 133 -1.52 14.97 17.65
CA VAL A 133 -1.29 14.07 18.78
C VAL A 133 -2.51 13.18 18.98
N VAL A 134 -2.37 11.90 18.67
CA VAL A 134 -3.37 10.87 19.00
C VAL A 134 -3.35 10.67 20.52
N ASN A 135 -4.50 10.89 21.14
CA ASN A 135 -4.69 10.78 22.58
C ASN A 135 -5.83 9.81 22.96
N ASN A 136 -6.57 9.33 21.96
CA ASN A 136 -7.69 8.43 22.10
C ASN A 136 -7.52 7.22 21.17
N PRO A 137 -7.39 6.00 21.70
CA PRO A 137 -7.17 4.81 20.87
C PRO A 137 -8.46 4.23 20.25
N ARG A 138 -9.62 4.82 20.54
CA ARG A 138 -10.91 4.28 20.06
C ARG A 138 -11.12 4.51 18.58
N ASP A 139 -11.83 3.56 17.97
CA ASP A 139 -12.27 3.61 16.58
C ASP A 139 -13.76 3.26 16.45
N ASP A 140 -14.59 3.94 17.24
CA ASP A 140 -15.99 3.55 17.43
C ASP A 140 -16.87 3.78 16.19
N ASP A 141 -16.54 4.78 15.36
CA ASP A 141 -17.30 5.18 14.17
C ASP A 141 -16.35 5.42 12.98
N PRO A 142 -16.32 4.48 12.00
CA PRO A 142 -15.52 4.62 10.79
C PRO A 142 -15.95 5.76 9.85
N ILE A 143 -17.16 6.28 10.02
CA ILE A 143 -17.71 7.38 9.23
C ILE A 143 -17.44 8.70 9.94
N ASN A 144 -17.64 8.81 11.25
CA ASN A 144 -17.47 10.07 11.99
C ASN A 144 -16.41 9.94 13.09
N PRO A 145 -15.13 9.81 12.72
CA PRO A 145 -14.06 9.67 13.70
C PRO A 145 -13.93 10.94 14.54
N ARG A 146 -13.74 10.76 15.85
CA ARG A 146 -13.62 11.88 16.80
C ARG A 146 -12.22 12.51 16.73
N PRO A 147 -12.09 13.84 16.87
CA PRO A 147 -10.78 14.46 17.10
C PRO A 147 -10.04 13.80 18.27
N GLY A 148 -8.74 13.61 18.13
CA GLY A 148 -7.87 12.89 19.06
C GLY A 148 -7.65 11.41 18.70
N THR A 149 -8.39 10.84 17.75
CA THR A 149 -8.19 9.45 17.27
C THR A 149 -7.25 9.39 16.06
N LEU A 150 -6.66 8.22 15.83
CA LEU A 150 -5.84 7.96 14.65
C LEU A 150 -6.65 8.11 13.35
N ARG A 151 -7.86 7.56 13.28
CA ARG A 151 -8.72 7.69 12.09
C ARG A 151 -9.02 9.13 11.75
N HIS A 152 -9.31 9.98 12.73
CA HIS A 152 -9.51 11.39 12.44
C HIS A 152 -8.23 12.04 11.91
N ALA A 153 -7.06 11.69 12.46
CA ALA A 153 -5.79 12.27 12.04
C ALA A 153 -5.45 11.97 10.57
N VAL A 154 -5.57 10.71 10.16
CA VAL A 154 -5.07 10.25 8.86
C VAL A 154 -5.92 10.70 7.67
N ILE A 155 -7.20 11.03 7.89
CA ILE A 155 -8.11 11.47 6.82
C ILE A 155 -8.02 12.97 6.52
N GLN A 156 -7.31 13.78 7.32
CA GLN A 156 -7.30 15.23 7.11
C GLN A 156 -6.65 15.61 5.77
N ASP A 157 -7.12 16.67 5.13
CA ASP A 157 -6.58 17.11 3.83
C ASP A 157 -5.16 17.68 3.95
N GLN A 158 -4.88 18.34 5.07
CA GLN A 158 -3.58 18.96 5.29
C GLN A 158 -2.50 17.90 5.59
N PRO A 159 -1.23 18.17 5.25
CA PRO A 159 -0.13 17.33 5.69
C PRO A 159 -0.09 17.25 7.22
N LEU A 160 0.12 16.05 7.77
CA LEU A 160 0.19 15.86 9.23
C LEU A 160 1.28 14.88 9.64
N TRP A 161 2.08 15.29 10.61
CA TRP A 161 3.00 14.42 11.35
C TRP A 161 2.29 13.90 12.61
N ILE A 162 1.79 12.68 12.53
CA ILE A 162 0.94 12.07 13.54
C ILE A 162 1.82 11.36 14.56
N VAL A 163 1.69 11.75 15.83
CA VAL A 163 2.40 11.16 16.97
C VAL A 163 1.41 10.71 18.03
N PHE A 164 1.87 9.97 19.00
CA PHE A 164 1.04 9.33 20.01
C PHE A 164 1.39 9.84 21.40
N LYS A 165 0.36 10.14 22.21
CA LYS A 165 0.54 10.72 23.54
C LYS A 165 1.16 9.74 24.55
N ARG A 166 0.90 8.45 24.37
CA ARG A 166 1.25 7.35 25.28
C ARG A 166 1.15 6.03 24.53
N ASP A 167 1.66 4.97 25.16
CA ASP A 167 1.44 3.60 24.72
C ASP A 167 -0.05 3.32 24.53
N MET A 168 -0.40 2.67 23.43
CA MET A 168 -1.79 2.32 23.15
C MET A 168 -1.93 1.16 22.17
N VAL A 169 -3.02 0.40 22.37
CA VAL A 169 -3.52 -0.59 21.43
C VAL A 169 -4.75 0.01 20.74
N ILE A 170 -4.70 0.12 19.42
CA ILE A 170 -5.77 0.64 18.57
C ILE A 170 -6.37 -0.54 17.83
N THR A 171 -7.62 -0.87 18.16
CA THR A 171 -8.40 -1.88 17.44
C THR A 171 -9.34 -1.16 16.47
N LEU A 172 -9.00 -1.22 15.19
CA LEU A 172 -9.78 -0.58 14.13
C LEU A 172 -11.01 -1.42 13.80
N LYS A 173 -12.17 -0.78 13.68
CA LYS A 173 -13.41 -1.48 13.30
C LYS A 173 -13.46 -1.83 11.82
N GLN A 174 -12.82 -1.02 10.99
CA GLN A 174 -12.77 -1.12 9.53
C GLN A 174 -11.40 -0.64 9.06
N GLU A 175 -11.03 -0.93 7.83
CA GLU A 175 -9.76 -0.47 7.23
C GLU A 175 -9.46 1.01 7.55
N LEU A 176 -8.23 1.31 7.97
CA LEU A 176 -7.76 2.67 8.18
C LEU A 176 -7.33 3.26 6.84
N ILE A 177 -8.30 3.75 6.09
CA ILE A 177 -8.08 4.53 4.86
C ILE A 177 -7.57 5.92 5.26
N MET A 178 -6.57 6.41 4.52
CA MET A 178 -5.95 7.71 4.78
C MET A 178 -5.84 8.58 3.53
N ASN A 179 -5.54 9.85 3.75
CA ASN A 179 -5.24 10.82 2.70
C ASN A 179 -3.70 10.95 2.50
N SER A 180 -3.28 11.58 1.41
CA SER A 180 -1.87 11.87 1.09
C SER A 180 -1.17 12.72 2.16
N PHE A 181 0.17 12.74 2.14
CA PHE A 181 1.01 13.58 3.00
C PHE A 181 0.84 13.31 4.50
N LYS A 182 0.94 12.04 4.89
CA LYS A 182 0.81 11.59 6.28
C LYS A 182 2.08 10.90 6.73
N THR A 183 2.51 11.23 7.94
CA THR A 183 3.48 10.41 8.67
C THR A 183 2.80 9.87 9.91
N ILE A 184 2.80 8.55 10.10
CA ILE A 184 2.43 7.92 11.37
C ILE A 184 3.75 7.55 12.07
N ASP A 185 4.07 8.25 13.16
CA ASP A 185 5.35 8.14 13.88
C ASP A 185 5.11 7.61 15.31
N GLY A 186 5.37 6.32 15.50
CA GLY A 186 5.27 5.62 16.78
C GLY A 186 6.44 5.85 17.74
N ARG A 187 7.51 6.57 17.34
CA ARG A 187 8.71 6.68 18.19
C ARG A 187 8.41 7.28 19.56
N GLY A 188 8.99 6.67 20.59
CA GLY A 188 8.94 7.13 21.97
C GLY A 188 7.79 6.55 22.80
N VAL A 189 6.90 5.77 22.18
CA VAL A 189 5.81 5.03 22.84
C VAL A 189 5.56 3.71 22.12
N ASN A 190 4.89 2.76 22.75
CA ASN A 190 4.52 1.48 22.15
C ASN A 190 3.11 1.54 21.56
N VAL A 191 3.01 1.55 20.23
CA VAL A 191 1.73 1.67 19.51
C VAL A 191 1.45 0.38 18.76
N HIS A 192 0.35 -0.27 19.12
CA HIS A 192 -0.13 -1.47 18.46
C HIS A 192 -1.38 -1.15 17.63
N ILE A 193 -1.40 -1.55 16.36
CA ILE A 193 -2.61 -1.62 15.53
C ILE A 193 -2.94 -3.10 15.40
N ALA A 194 -3.98 -3.56 16.10
CA ALA A 194 -4.20 -4.99 16.26
C ALA A 194 -5.64 -5.41 16.57
N TYR A 195 -5.88 -6.71 16.34
CA TYR A 195 -7.10 -7.45 16.67
C TYR A 195 -8.37 -7.09 15.89
N GLY A 196 -8.26 -6.19 14.92
CA GLY A 196 -9.33 -5.73 14.04
C GLY A 196 -8.80 -5.48 12.64
N ALA A 197 -9.34 -4.49 11.94
CA ALA A 197 -8.78 -4.06 10.67
C ALA A 197 -7.39 -3.40 10.84
N CYS A 198 -6.70 -3.17 9.73
CA CYS A 198 -5.40 -2.52 9.71
C CYS A 198 -5.32 -1.43 8.62
N ILE A 199 -4.15 -1.20 8.03
CA ILE A 199 -3.85 0.03 7.28
C ILE A 199 -4.10 -0.16 5.78
N THR A 200 -4.81 0.80 5.16
CA THR A 200 -5.03 0.83 3.71
C THR A 200 -4.59 2.17 3.12
N VAL A 201 -3.52 2.14 2.31
CA VAL A 201 -2.95 3.25 1.55
C VAL A 201 -3.43 3.14 0.11
N GLN A 202 -4.51 3.84 -0.24
CA GLN A 202 -5.18 3.65 -1.52
C GLN A 202 -5.30 4.95 -2.31
N PHE A 203 -4.79 4.94 -3.55
CA PHE A 203 -4.82 6.06 -4.50
C PHE A 203 -4.31 7.40 -3.93
N ILE A 204 -3.24 7.32 -3.13
CA ILE A 204 -2.64 8.47 -2.47
C ILE A 204 -1.13 8.48 -2.65
N THR A 205 -0.50 9.57 -2.24
CA THR A 205 0.95 9.74 -2.33
C THR A 205 1.55 10.28 -1.05
N ASN A 206 2.87 10.10 -0.88
CA ASN A 206 3.66 10.68 0.19
C ASN A 206 3.19 10.24 1.58
N VAL A 207 3.40 8.96 1.89
CA VAL A 207 3.07 8.38 3.20
C VAL A 207 4.31 7.76 3.83
N ILE A 208 4.51 8.03 5.12
CA ILE A 208 5.51 7.37 5.96
C ILE A 208 4.80 6.64 7.10
N ILE A 209 5.05 5.35 7.26
CA ILE A 209 4.55 4.54 8.38
C ILE A 209 5.77 4.05 9.16
N HIS A 210 5.94 4.55 10.38
CA HIS A 210 7.17 4.36 11.13
C HIS A 210 6.97 4.01 12.60
N GLY A 211 7.67 2.96 13.06
CA GLY A 211 7.77 2.63 14.49
C GLY A 211 6.50 2.04 15.11
N LEU A 212 5.70 1.28 14.33
CA LEU A 212 4.47 0.65 14.81
C LEU A 212 4.60 -0.86 15.01
N HIS A 213 3.78 -1.42 15.90
CA HIS A 213 3.52 -2.86 15.96
C HIS A 213 2.17 -3.14 15.27
N ILE A 214 2.17 -3.91 14.18
CA ILE A 214 0.99 -4.21 13.37
C ILE A 214 0.80 -5.72 13.34
N HIS A 215 -0.25 -6.23 13.98
CA HIS A 215 -0.41 -7.67 14.12
C HIS A 215 -1.86 -8.08 14.39
N ASP A 216 -2.18 -9.36 14.21
CA ASP A 216 -3.53 -9.89 14.43
C ASP A 216 -4.61 -9.13 13.63
N CYS A 217 -4.25 -8.68 12.42
CA CYS A 217 -5.17 -8.03 11.50
C CYS A 217 -6.20 -9.04 11.00
N LYS A 218 -7.45 -8.61 10.86
CA LYS A 218 -8.60 -9.47 10.55
C LYS A 218 -9.37 -8.94 9.34
N PRO A 219 -10.05 -9.82 8.60
CA PRO A 219 -10.97 -9.40 7.57
C PRO A 219 -12.09 -8.54 8.17
N THR A 220 -12.29 -7.37 7.59
CA THR A 220 -13.37 -6.45 7.96
C THR A 220 -13.94 -5.84 6.68
N GLY A 221 -15.16 -5.33 6.73
CA GLY A 221 -15.77 -4.67 5.57
C GLY A 221 -17.27 -4.64 5.67
N ASN A 222 -17.91 -4.54 4.50
CA ASN A 222 -19.36 -4.37 4.34
C ASN A 222 -19.87 -3.20 5.18
N ALA A 223 -19.15 -2.08 5.09
CA ALA A 223 -19.39 -0.88 5.87
C ALA A 223 -19.06 0.38 5.08
N MET A 224 -19.68 1.49 5.47
CA MET A 224 -19.25 2.81 5.03
C MET A 224 -18.00 3.23 5.80
N VAL A 225 -16.97 3.67 5.10
CA VAL A 225 -15.70 4.11 5.68
C VAL A 225 -15.31 5.46 5.12
N ARG A 226 -14.91 6.38 6.00
CA ARG A 226 -14.43 7.71 5.62
C ARG A 226 -12.98 7.67 5.18
N SER A 227 -12.68 8.34 4.06
CA SER A 227 -11.32 8.47 3.51
C SER A 227 -10.81 9.92 3.50
N SER A 228 -11.70 10.92 3.55
CA SER A 228 -11.34 12.34 3.69
C SER A 228 -12.41 13.10 4.51
N PRO A 229 -12.21 14.38 4.86
CA PRO A 229 -13.21 15.16 5.58
C PRO A 229 -14.52 15.30 4.78
N SER A 230 -14.44 15.26 3.45
CA SER A 230 -15.57 15.40 2.54
C SER A 230 -16.09 14.08 1.95
N HIS A 231 -15.33 12.98 2.04
CA HIS A 231 -15.66 11.72 1.36
C HIS A 231 -15.68 10.50 2.28
N TYR A 232 -16.72 9.70 2.15
CA TYR A 232 -16.83 8.35 2.68
C TYR A 232 -17.56 7.46 1.67
N GLY A 233 -17.22 6.18 1.61
CA GLY A 233 -17.73 5.25 0.60
C GLY A 233 -17.96 3.85 1.16
N TRP A 234 -18.72 3.03 0.43
CA TRP A 234 -18.93 1.64 0.76
C TRP A 234 -17.65 0.83 0.52
N ARG A 235 -17.27 0.02 1.50
CA ARG A 235 -16.13 -0.91 1.43
C ARG A 235 -16.65 -2.34 1.47
N THR A 236 -16.19 -3.14 0.52
CA THR A 236 -16.36 -4.59 0.55
C THR A 236 -15.46 -5.20 1.62
N ILE A 237 -15.45 -6.54 1.72
CA ILE A 237 -14.55 -7.25 2.61
C ILE A 237 -13.11 -7.02 2.16
N ALA A 238 -12.27 -6.57 3.09
CA ALA A 238 -10.83 -6.57 2.97
C ALA A 238 -10.27 -7.84 3.60
N ASP A 239 -9.16 -8.33 3.06
CA ASP A 239 -8.61 -9.66 3.39
C ASP A 239 -7.97 -9.73 4.78
N GLY A 240 -7.59 -8.56 5.32
CA GLY A 240 -7.00 -8.45 6.65
C GLY A 240 -5.47 -8.39 6.65
N ASP A 241 -4.89 -7.73 5.65
CA ASP A 241 -3.46 -7.44 5.60
C ASP A 241 -3.02 -6.50 6.72
N GLY A 242 -1.72 -6.50 7.02
CA GLY A 242 -1.11 -5.47 7.87
C GLY A 242 -1.15 -4.07 7.24
N ILE A 243 -0.56 -3.94 6.06
CA ILE A 243 -0.52 -2.71 5.27
C ILE A 243 -0.82 -3.04 3.81
N SER A 244 -1.99 -2.63 3.31
CA SER A 244 -2.35 -2.74 1.90
C SER A 244 -2.06 -1.43 1.17
N ILE A 245 -1.33 -1.48 0.05
CA ILE A 245 -0.96 -0.35 -0.79
C ILE A 245 -1.55 -0.56 -2.18
N PHE A 246 -2.43 0.35 -2.59
CA PHE A 246 -3.21 0.22 -3.83
C PHE A 246 -3.05 1.47 -4.68
N GLY A 247 -2.51 1.33 -5.89
CA GLY A 247 -2.31 2.43 -6.84
C GLY A 247 -1.70 3.70 -6.22
N SER A 248 -0.73 3.55 -5.31
CA SER A 248 -0.16 4.64 -4.53
C SER A 248 1.33 4.84 -4.81
N SER A 249 1.86 6.03 -4.52
CA SER A 249 3.25 6.39 -4.84
C SER A 249 3.98 7.10 -3.69
N HIS A 250 5.31 7.05 -3.68
CA HIS A 250 6.15 7.70 -2.66
C HIS A 250 5.77 7.25 -1.24
N ILE A 251 5.93 5.94 -1.00
CA ILE A 251 5.58 5.29 0.26
C ILE A 251 6.84 4.78 0.95
N TRP A 252 6.92 5.01 2.27
CA TRP A 252 8.02 4.52 3.08
C TRP A 252 7.52 3.83 4.35
N ILE A 253 7.79 2.53 4.46
CA ILE A 253 7.42 1.69 5.60
C ILE A 253 8.70 1.33 6.34
N ASP A 254 8.89 1.91 7.53
CA ASP A 254 10.18 1.88 8.23
C ASP A 254 10.07 1.51 9.71
N HIS A 255 10.94 0.65 10.24
CA HIS A 255 10.99 0.34 11.69
C HIS A 255 9.69 -0.19 12.29
N ASN A 256 8.86 -0.89 11.51
CA ASN A 256 7.65 -1.51 12.03
C ASN A 256 7.91 -2.98 12.39
N SER A 257 7.15 -3.49 13.37
CA SER A 257 7.08 -4.92 13.67
C SER A 257 5.76 -5.48 13.14
N LEU A 258 5.82 -6.48 12.25
CA LEU A 258 4.64 -7.05 11.60
C LEU A 258 4.55 -8.57 11.80
N SER A 259 3.37 -9.07 12.17
CA SER A 259 3.17 -10.51 12.40
C SER A 259 1.70 -10.94 12.43
N ASN A 260 1.43 -12.21 12.13
CA ASN A 260 0.15 -12.87 12.40
C ASN A 260 -1.09 -12.12 11.87
N CYS A 261 -1.04 -11.60 10.64
CA CYS A 261 -2.22 -11.04 9.98
C CYS A 261 -3.06 -12.17 9.34
N ALA A 262 -4.29 -11.87 8.94
CA ALA A 262 -5.15 -12.87 8.33
C ALA A 262 -4.72 -13.27 6.91
N ASP A 263 -4.20 -12.32 6.13
CA ASP A 263 -3.72 -12.55 4.77
C ASP A 263 -2.25 -12.10 4.59
N GLY A 264 -1.94 -10.95 4.00
CA GLY A 264 -0.58 -10.41 3.85
C GLY A 264 -0.06 -9.61 5.06
N LEU A 265 1.27 -9.45 5.21
CA LEU A 265 1.79 -8.39 6.11
C LEU A 265 1.89 -7.06 5.36
N ILE A 266 2.48 -7.05 4.17
CA ILE A 266 2.56 -5.87 3.30
C ILE A 266 2.25 -6.27 1.86
N ASP A 267 1.17 -5.71 1.33
CA ASP A 267 0.74 -5.98 -0.04
C ASP A 267 0.75 -4.68 -0.85
N ALA A 268 1.44 -4.68 -2.00
CA ALA A 268 1.49 -3.54 -2.91
C ALA A 268 1.05 -3.96 -4.30
N ILE A 269 -0.03 -3.36 -4.80
CA ILE A 269 -0.70 -3.80 -6.03
C ILE A 269 -1.18 -2.61 -6.86
N MET A 270 -1.70 -2.90 -8.05
CA MET A 270 -2.48 -1.96 -8.86
C MET A 270 -1.71 -0.72 -9.32
N GLY A 271 -0.47 -0.92 -9.76
CA GLY A 271 0.41 0.13 -10.27
C GLY A 271 1.07 0.97 -9.17
N SER A 272 1.08 0.49 -7.93
CA SER A 272 1.83 1.15 -6.86
C SER A 272 3.32 1.17 -7.17
N THR A 273 4.01 2.27 -6.87
CA THR A 273 5.44 2.44 -7.21
C THR A 273 6.13 3.44 -6.29
N ALA A 274 7.44 3.64 -6.44
CA ALA A 274 8.24 4.51 -5.58
C ALA A 274 8.09 4.15 -4.09
N ILE A 275 8.35 2.88 -3.76
CA ILE A 275 8.16 2.33 -2.41
C ILE A 275 9.51 1.93 -1.80
N THR A 276 9.71 2.21 -0.52
CA THR A 276 10.79 1.63 0.29
C THR A 276 10.20 0.95 1.52
N ILE A 277 10.60 -0.30 1.76
CA ILE A 277 10.27 -1.09 2.94
C ILE A 277 11.59 -1.38 3.65
N SER A 278 11.85 -0.69 4.77
CA SER A 278 13.13 -0.75 5.45
C SER A 278 13.09 -0.97 6.95
N ASN A 279 14.12 -1.62 7.51
CA ASN A 279 14.29 -1.77 8.96
C ASN A 279 13.09 -2.41 9.69
N ASN A 280 12.20 -3.11 8.99
CA ASN A 280 11.06 -3.75 9.62
C ASN A 280 11.47 -5.12 10.17
N TYR A 281 10.73 -5.58 11.18
CA TYR A 281 10.85 -6.91 11.75
C TYR A 281 9.60 -7.72 11.43
N PHE A 282 9.77 -8.79 10.66
CA PHE A 282 8.67 -9.68 10.24
C PHE A 282 8.80 -11.01 10.97
N THR A 283 7.71 -11.51 11.57
CA THR A 283 7.69 -12.83 12.23
C THR A 283 6.32 -13.50 12.13
N HIS A 284 6.27 -14.80 12.42
CA HIS A 284 5.05 -15.57 12.64
C HIS A 284 3.96 -15.34 11.58
N HIS A 285 4.27 -15.63 10.31
CA HIS A 285 3.36 -15.34 9.22
C HIS A 285 3.65 -16.16 7.97
N ASN A 286 2.60 -16.59 7.27
CA ASN A 286 2.74 -17.40 6.06
C ASN A 286 3.13 -16.56 4.84
N GLU A 287 2.24 -15.64 4.45
CA GLU A 287 2.32 -14.86 3.21
C GLU A 287 2.81 -13.45 3.51
N VAL A 288 4.14 -13.27 3.57
CA VAL A 288 4.73 -12.05 4.17
C VAL A 288 4.49 -10.79 3.33
N MET A 289 4.92 -10.80 2.07
CA MET A 289 4.92 -9.59 1.24
C MET A 289 4.61 -9.90 -0.22
N LEU A 290 3.47 -9.41 -0.72
CA LEU A 290 3.07 -9.54 -2.12
C LEU A 290 3.27 -8.22 -2.87
N LEU A 291 4.08 -8.26 -3.93
CA LEU A 291 4.35 -7.10 -4.78
C LEU A 291 3.88 -7.41 -6.21
N GLY A 292 2.66 -6.95 -6.51
CA GLY A 292 1.91 -7.25 -7.73
C GLY A 292 0.99 -8.46 -7.58
N HIS A 293 -0.29 -8.33 -7.95
CA HIS A 293 -1.36 -9.28 -7.59
C HIS A 293 -1.70 -10.32 -8.67
N SER A 294 -1.50 -9.98 -9.95
CA SER A 294 -1.93 -10.82 -11.07
C SER A 294 -0.88 -10.88 -12.17
N ASP A 295 -0.68 -12.07 -12.71
CA ASP A 295 0.22 -12.30 -13.86
C ASP A 295 -0.29 -11.57 -15.13
N SER A 296 -1.59 -11.26 -15.21
CA SER A 296 -2.19 -10.54 -16.34
C SER A 296 -2.25 -9.02 -16.17
N TYR A 297 -1.91 -8.49 -14.98
CA TYR A 297 -2.01 -7.05 -14.71
C TYR A 297 -0.71 -6.32 -15.04
N THR A 298 -0.53 -5.98 -16.31
CA THR A 298 0.73 -5.46 -16.88
C THR A 298 1.11 -4.06 -16.40
N ARG A 299 0.19 -3.30 -15.81
CA ARG A 299 0.50 -1.97 -15.23
C ARG A 299 1.49 -2.06 -14.07
N ASP A 300 1.60 -3.23 -13.42
CA ASP A 300 2.60 -3.48 -12.38
C ASP A 300 4.04 -3.54 -12.93
N LYS A 301 4.27 -3.51 -14.25
CA LYS A 301 5.63 -3.35 -14.84
C LYS A 301 6.32 -2.06 -14.39
N LEU A 302 5.54 -1.05 -14.01
CA LEU A 302 6.02 0.24 -13.51
C LEU A 302 6.26 0.24 -12.00
N MET A 303 5.96 -0.87 -11.30
CA MET A 303 6.21 -1.00 -9.87
C MET A 303 7.70 -1.02 -9.58
N GLN A 304 8.14 -0.18 -8.64
CA GLN A 304 9.53 -0.09 -8.21
C GLN A 304 9.59 -0.05 -6.69
N VAL A 305 10.24 -1.05 -6.09
CA VAL A 305 10.28 -1.23 -4.63
C VAL A 305 11.69 -1.55 -4.16
N THR A 306 12.12 -0.86 -3.11
CA THR A 306 13.36 -1.18 -2.37
C THR A 306 13.00 -1.88 -1.07
N ILE A 307 13.54 -3.08 -0.86
CA ILE A 307 13.40 -3.87 0.36
C ILE A 307 14.77 -3.92 1.02
N ALA A 308 14.98 -3.14 2.09
CA ALA A 308 16.32 -2.95 2.65
C ALA A 308 16.40 -3.07 4.17
N TYR A 309 17.44 -3.73 4.69
CA TYR A 309 17.70 -3.80 6.14
C TYR A 309 16.57 -4.40 7.00
N ASN A 310 15.63 -5.12 6.38
CA ASN A 310 14.59 -5.81 7.14
C ASN A 310 15.16 -7.07 7.78
N HIS A 311 14.58 -7.45 8.91
CA HIS A 311 14.83 -8.75 9.51
C HIS A 311 13.61 -9.65 9.31
N PHE A 312 13.81 -10.70 8.53
CA PHE A 312 12.84 -11.77 8.29
C PHE A 312 13.12 -12.89 9.29
N GLY A 313 12.37 -12.83 10.40
CA GLY A 313 12.59 -13.60 11.62
C GLY A 313 11.84 -14.93 11.66
N GLU A 314 11.69 -15.46 12.86
CA GLU A 314 11.09 -16.77 13.13
C GLU A 314 9.62 -16.91 12.66
N GLY A 315 9.23 -18.15 12.36
CA GLY A 315 7.84 -18.48 12.02
C GLY A 315 7.36 -17.94 10.67
N LEU A 316 8.27 -17.51 9.79
CA LEU A 316 7.94 -17.13 8.43
C LEU A 316 7.95 -18.33 7.48
N ILE A 317 7.02 -18.36 6.51
CA ILE A 317 6.93 -19.47 5.54
C ILE A 317 7.44 -19.05 4.17
N GLN A 318 6.90 -17.96 3.59
CA GLN A 318 7.16 -17.57 2.21
C GLN A 318 6.92 -16.08 1.90
N ARG A 319 7.17 -15.69 0.64
CA ARG A 319 6.90 -14.36 0.07
C ARG A 319 7.70 -13.22 0.71
N MET A 320 9.02 -13.33 0.76
CA MET A 320 9.91 -12.31 1.34
C MET A 320 10.91 -11.73 0.32
N PRO A 321 10.48 -11.02 -0.74
CA PRO A 321 9.11 -10.83 -1.23
C PRO A 321 8.65 -11.90 -2.25
N ARG A 322 7.37 -11.88 -2.61
CA ARG A 322 6.84 -12.49 -3.85
C ARG A 322 6.51 -11.41 -4.87
N CYS A 323 7.25 -11.36 -5.97
CA CYS A 323 7.21 -10.28 -6.94
C CYS A 323 6.52 -10.64 -8.26
N ARG A 324 5.90 -9.66 -8.92
CA ARG A 324 5.42 -9.75 -10.31
C ARG A 324 5.74 -8.48 -11.10
N HIS A 325 6.12 -8.63 -12.37
CA HIS A 325 6.37 -7.59 -13.38
C HIS A 325 7.47 -6.55 -13.09
N GLY A 326 7.37 -5.79 -11.99
CA GLY A 326 8.18 -4.60 -11.73
C GLY A 326 9.65 -4.85 -11.40
N TYR A 327 10.31 -3.81 -10.87
CA TYR A 327 11.70 -3.83 -10.42
C TYR A 327 11.79 -3.82 -8.89
N PHE A 328 12.55 -4.76 -8.34
CA PHE A 328 12.66 -4.99 -6.91
C PHE A 328 14.12 -5.04 -6.48
N HIS A 329 14.56 -4.05 -5.71
CA HIS A 329 15.90 -4.02 -5.12
C HIS A 329 15.85 -4.59 -3.71
N VAL A 330 16.32 -5.82 -3.54
CA VAL A 330 16.34 -6.52 -2.25
C VAL A 330 17.75 -6.48 -1.69
N VAL A 331 18.02 -5.64 -0.69
CA VAL A 331 19.39 -5.31 -0.27
C VAL A 331 19.63 -5.34 1.24
N ASN A 332 20.70 -6.00 1.68
CA ASN A 332 21.11 -6.03 3.10
C ASN A 332 20.02 -6.48 4.10
N ASN A 333 19.11 -7.36 3.69
CA ASN A 333 18.14 -7.95 4.60
C ASN A 333 18.73 -9.19 5.30
N ASP A 334 18.30 -9.45 6.52
CA ASP A 334 18.68 -10.62 7.31
C ASP A 334 17.53 -11.62 7.34
N TYR A 335 17.70 -12.74 6.64
CA TYR A 335 16.76 -13.86 6.63
C TYR A 335 17.26 -14.92 7.59
N THR A 336 16.53 -15.11 8.69
CA THR A 336 16.89 -16.10 9.71
C THR A 336 15.94 -17.29 9.76
N HIS A 337 14.74 -17.17 9.18
CA HIS A 337 13.80 -18.27 9.07
C HIS A 337 12.93 -18.15 7.79
N TRP A 338 12.71 -19.27 7.13
CA TRP A 338 11.68 -19.47 6.11
C TRP A 338 11.44 -20.96 5.94
N GLU A 339 10.18 -21.37 5.78
CA GLU A 339 9.84 -22.79 5.61
C GLU A 339 9.75 -23.24 4.15
N MET A 340 9.34 -22.37 3.22
CA MET A 340 9.15 -22.75 1.82
C MET A 340 10.14 -22.08 0.88
N TYR A 341 10.16 -20.74 0.84
CA TYR A 341 11.14 -19.96 0.07
C TYR A 341 11.27 -18.55 0.63
N ALA A 342 12.44 -17.93 0.49
CA ALA A 342 12.63 -16.52 0.85
C ALA A 342 12.09 -15.60 -0.25
N ILE A 343 12.83 -15.44 -1.34
CA ILE A 343 12.50 -14.57 -2.47
C ILE A 343 11.94 -15.40 -3.62
N GLY A 344 10.86 -14.93 -4.26
CA GLY A 344 10.29 -15.58 -5.44
C GLY A 344 9.46 -14.63 -6.29
N GLY A 345 8.97 -15.11 -7.43
CA GLY A 345 8.12 -14.30 -8.30
C GLY A 345 7.57 -15.04 -9.52
N SER A 346 6.62 -14.39 -10.20
CA SER A 346 6.01 -14.86 -11.46
C SER A 346 5.77 -13.68 -12.39
N ALA A 347 5.56 -13.91 -13.68
CA ALA A 347 5.33 -12.86 -14.68
C ALA A 347 6.49 -11.83 -14.77
N GLU A 348 7.68 -12.32 -15.10
CA GLU A 348 8.85 -11.50 -15.50
C GLU A 348 9.26 -10.36 -14.54
N PRO A 349 9.33 -10.56 -13.21
CA PRO A 349 9.84 -9.53 -12.31
C PRO A 349 11.36 -9.39 -12.46
N THR A 350 11.88 -8.17 -12.32
CA THR A 350 13.31 -7.94 -12.16
C THR A 350 13.66 -7.89 -10.68
N ILE A 351 14.43 -8.86 -10.18
CA ILE A 351 14.83 -8.93 -8.77
C ILE A 351 16.35 -8.75 -8.65
N ASN A 352 16.76 -7.60 -8.15
CA ASN A 352 18.15 -7.28 -7.86
C ASN A 352 18.44 -7.58 -6.37
N SER A 353 19.03 -8.73 -6.06
CA SER A 353 19.36 -9.16 -4.69
C SER A 353 20.85 -8.94 -4.37
N GLN A 354 21.14 -8.08 -3.38
CA GLN A 354 22.51 -7.66 -3.03
C GLN A 354 22.75 -7.68 -1.52
N GLY A 355 23.87 -8.23 -1.05
CA GLY A 355 24.27 -8.12 0.37
C GLY A 355 23.33 -8.75 1.42
N ASN A 356 22.31 -9.51 1.00
CA ASN A 356 21.39 -10.19 1.91
C ASN A 356 22.09 -11.36 2.62
N ARG A 357 21.77 -11.58 3.90
CA ARG A 357 22.22 -12.76 4.67
C ARG A 357 21.10 -13.78 4.74
N TYR A 358 21.40 -15.03 4.36
CA TYR A 358 20.46 -16.15 4.45
C TYR A 358 21.01 -17.21 5.41
N LEU A 359 20.39 -17.34 6.57
CA LEU A 359 20.68 -18.43 7.50
C LEU A 359 19.76 -19.61 7.18
N LEU A 360 20.30 -20.64 6.54
CA LEU A 360 19.51 -21.81 6.15
C LEU A 360 18.92 -22.51 7.40
N PRO A 361 17.67 -22.97 7.34
CA PRO A 361 17.11 -23.84 8.38
C PRO A 361 18.01 -25.05 8.58
N THR A 362 18.27 -25.43 9.84
CA THR A 362 19.13 -26.57 10.20
C THR A 362 18.58 -27.92 9.75
N MET A 363 17.33 -27.98 9.31
CA MET A 363 16.73 -29.16 8.68
C MET A 363 16.71 -28.99 7.16
N PRO A 364 17.23 -29.95 6.39
CA PRO A 364 17.21 -29.85 4.94
C PRO A 364 15.76 -29.84 4.44
N LEU A 365 15.37 -28.76 3.77
CA LEU A 365 14.14 -28.76 2.98
C LEU A 365 14.23 -29.89 1.95
N PRO A 366 13.15 -30.66 1.72
CA PRO A 366 13.14 -31.62 0.63
C PRO A 366 13.40 -30.85 -0.67
N ARG A 367 14.56 -31.10 -1.28
CA ARG A 367 14.88 -30.60 -2.63
C ARG A 367 13.77 -31.11 -3.55
N ARG A 368 12.98 -30.19 -4.11
CA ARG A 368 12.08 -30.50 -5.23
C ARG A 368 12.72 -30.05 -6.52
#